data_AF-A0A6A4G6J2-F1
#
_entry.id   AF-A0A6A4G6J2-F1
#
_cell.length_a   1.000
_cell.length_b   1.000
_cell.length_c   1.000
_cell.angle_alpha   90.00
_cell.angle_beta   90.00
_cell.angle_gamma   90.00
#
_symmetry.space_group_name_H-M   'P 1'
#
loop_
_entity.id
_entity.type
_entity.pdbx_description
1 polymer ?
#
loop_
_entity_poly.entity_id
_entity_poly.type
_entity_poly.pdbx_seq_one_letter_code
_entity_poly.pdbx_strand_id
1 'polypeptide(L)'
;MGVVPFCLQPRSYLQFVKPHKIPEVLVVPPDLQKETTNLTEVCPVMAFVLAGVWWNFEATHYYKADQGIVCHAVVPQYNLHGNYFIGSSRTTPYHTTPSSCANDSYPSAVFVSPEHRLLFILRGGDTGSTNTRRSYWYSIAGDSWLVYRSLMIRRSFVSCRRYGRRCDELGKRLTHQQAMVFVQESIRLTAHGATNYQRAALLYLIVEGIMTDLFLIIANDGWTSRVQYASMGYNLSGLMLLLFEMLESMSWLSERWRLRIKRIFFSYETALVGEFISALVFQTFLSSLNGSDLNRSKPTALAVSYYFWSLICHAIVVVSVVSIISSVRVPWAVLYVWFKYQSLAVLSEPCCIDTALGVRSRIMLLGGYRWEDGKLYYNPAALKALGMLKMEDDGVEYLVLHKLYWFRVPRDNLIGIGVMTGPRVEPCNERPCTGIVSFLDRRLGGASIQTKCHHSVATKHTVRVLAVSEKLDEIPEAPDELA
;
A
#
# COMPACT_ATOMS: atom_id res chain seq x y z
N MET A 1 6.66 15.12 -6.91
CA MET A 1 6.81 13.81 -6.21
C MET A 1 5.63 12.88 -6.45
N GLY A 2 4.40 13.13 -5.98
CA GLY A 2 3.28 12.17 -6.20
C GLY A 2 2.75 12.05 -7.64
N VAL A 3 3.02 13.02 -8.50
CA VAL A 3 2.60 13.00 -9.92
C VAL A 3 3.41 11.99 -10.73
N VAL A 4 4.68 11.74 -10.38
CA VAL A 4 5.53 10.81 -11.15
C VAL A 4 5.01 9.37 -11.05
N PRO A 5 4.78 8.78 -9.85
CA PRO A 5 4.13 7.48 -9.74
C PRO A 5 2.74 7.44 -10.39
N PHE A 6 1.98 8.53 -10.30
CA PHE A 6 0.68 8.64 -10.94
C PHE A 6 0.75 8.70 -12.47
N CYS A 7 1.81 9.21 -13.09
CA CYS A 7 1.97 9.16 -14.54
C CYS A 7 2.41 7.77 -15.02
N LEU A 8 3.07 6.99 -14.16
CA LEU A 8 3.52 5.63 -14.49
C LEU A 8 2.36 4.61 -14.43
N GLN A 9 1.43 4.77 -13.50
CA GLN A 9 0.28 3.87 -13.33
C GLN A 9 -0.67 3.78 -14.55
N PRO A 10 -1.06 4.88 -15.24
CA PRO A 10 -1.86 4.84 -16.45
C PRO A 10 -1.16 4.09 -17.58
N ARG A 11 0.16 4.24 -17.73
CA ARG A 11 0.93 3.48 -18.72
C ARG A 11 0.83 1.99 -18.44
N SER A 12 1.00 1.60 -17.18
CA SER A 12 0.87 0.21 -16.73
C SER A 12 -0.53 -0.33 -17.02
N TYR A 13 -1.55 0.40 -16.59
CA TYR A 13 -2.96 0.07 -16.78
C TYR A 13 -3.35 -0.09 -18.26
N LEU A 14 -2.91 0.84 -19.12
CA LEU A 14 -3.20 0.80 -20.56
C LEU A 14 -2.67 -0.47 -21.23
N GLN A 15 -1.59 -1.09 -20.72
CA GLN A 15 -1.13 -2.36 -21.27
C GLN A 15 -2.05 -3.55 -20.94
N PHE A 16 -2.71 -3.54 -19.78
CA PHE A 16 -3.64 -4.62 -19.38
C PHE A 16 -5.06 -4.44 -19.91
N VAL A 17 -5.48 -3.21 -20.20
CA VAL A 17 -6.82 -2.91 -20.71
C VAL A 17 -6.89 -2.92 -22.22
N LYS A 18 -5.73 -2.87 -22.89
CA LYS A 18 -5.62 -3.14 -24.32
C LYS A 18 -6.29 -4.49 -24.62
N PRO A 19 -7.23 -4.54 -25.59
CA PRO A 19 -7.83 -5.79 -26.00
C PRO A 19 -6.74 -6.74 -26.49
N HIS A 20 -6.74 -7.97 -25.98
CA HIS A 20 -5.78 -9.00 -26.37
C HIS A 20 -6.52 -10.10 -27.13
N LYS A 21 -5.99 -10.47 -28.30
CA LYS A 21 -6.48 -11.64 -29.05
C LYS A 21 -5.63 -12.83 -28.64
N ILE A 22 -6.26 -13.87 -28.11
CA ILE A 22 -5.56 -15.13 -27.86
C ILE A 22 -5.18 -15.71 -29.24
N PRO A 23 -3.93 -16.17 -29.43
CA PRO A 23 -3.55 -16.88 -30.64
C PRO A 23 -4.55 -18.01 -30.93
N GLU A 24 -5.06 -18.09 -32.16
CA GLU A 24 -6.10 -19.07 -32.53
C GLU A 24 -5.65 -20.51 -32.25
N VAL A 25 -4.34 -20.78 -32.36
CA VAL A 25 -3.71 -22.06 -32.03
C VAL A 25 -3.91 -22.50 -30.57
N LEU A 26 -4.13 -21.57 -29.64
CA LEU A 26 -4.35 -21.85 -28.21
C LEU A 26 -5.83 -21.97 -27.82
N VAL A 27 -6.73 -21.69 -28.77
CA VAL A 27 -8.17 -21.75 -28.56
C VAL A 27 -8.62 -23.19 -28.76
N VAL A 28 -9.24 -23.75 -27.73
CA VAL A 28 -9.74 -25.14 -27.74
C VAL A 28 -11.24 -25.13 -28.05
N PRO A 29 -11.68 -25.77 -29.14
CA PRO A 29 -13.09 -26.01 -29.41
C PRO A 29 -13.81 -26.73 -28.26
N PRO A 30 -15.06 -26.34 -27.91
CA PRO A 30 -15.77 -26.87 -26.74
C PRO A 30 -16.17 -28.35 -26.86
N ASP A 31 -16.16 -28.90 -28.07
CA ASP A 31 -16.50 -30.27 -28.42
C ASP A 31 -15.31 -31.25 -28.32
N LEU A 32 -14.09 -30.74 -28.17
CA LEU A 32 -12.91 -31.59 -27.99
C LEU A 32 -12.86 -32.20 -26.59
N GLN A 33 -12.60 -33.51 -26.55
CA GLN A 33 -12.43 -34.22 -25.29
C GLN A 33 -11.09 -33.91 -24.63
N LYS A 34 -11.12 -33.82 -23.30
CA LYS A 34 -9.92 -33.71 -22.48
C LYS A 34 -9.22 -35.07 -22.44
N GLU A 35 -7.95 -35.09 -22.79
CA GLU A 35 -7.10 -36.27 -22.71
C GLU A 35 -6.03 -36.12 -21.64
N THR A 36 -5.71 -37.20 -20.93
CA THR A 36 -4.69 -37.24 -19.87
C THR A 36 -3.66 -38.36 -20.09
N THR A 37 -3.85 -39.19 -21.11
CA THR A 37 -2.99 -40.34 -21.41
C THR A 37 -1.65 -39.90 -21.96
N ASN A 38 -0.55 -40.46 -21.44
CA ASN A 38 0.83 -40.16 -21.84
C ASN A 38 1.19 -38.66 -21.78
N LEU A 39 0.65 -37.95 -20.79
CA LEU A 39 0.74 -36.50 -20.67
C LEU A 39 2.18 -35.96 -20.73
N THR A 40 3.15 -36.62 -20.11
CA THR A 40 4.56 -36.18 -20.12
C THR A 40 5.24 -36.33 -21.48
N GLU A 41 4.78 -37.26 -22.32
CA GLU A 41 5.30 -37.44 -23.68
C GLU A 41 4.67 -36.44 -24.64
N VAL A 42 3.37 -36.21 -24.48
CA VAL A 42 2.57 -35.35 -25.34
C VAL A 42 2.76 -33.86 -25.02
N CYS A 43 2.92 -33.54 -23.74
CA CYS A 43 3.02 -32.19 -23.19
C CYS A 43 4.31 -32.06 -22.37
N PRO A 44 5.49 -31.98 -23.04
CA PRO A 44 6.80 -32.14 -22.38
C PRO A 44 7.28 -30.89 -21.62
N VAL A 45 6.49 -29.80 -21.56
CA VAL A 45 6.92 -28.56 -20.90
C VAL A 45 6.88 -28.74 -19.38
N MET A 46 8.07 -28.65 -18.78
CA MET A 46 8.25 -28.76 -17.34
C MET A 46 8.36 -27.39 -16.64
N ALA A 47 8.77 -26.36 -17.38
CA ALA A 47 8.96 -25.02 -16.87
C ALA A 47 9.09 -23.99 -18.00
N PHE A 48 8.96 -22.72 -17.65
CA PHE A 48 9.38 -21.60 -18.49
C PHE A 48 10.22 -20.60 -17.70
N VAL A 49 11.12 -19.90 -18.39
CA VAL A 49 11.91 -18.81 -17.81
C VAL A 49 11.38 -17.49 -18.37
N LEU A 50 10.75 -16.67 -17.52
CA LEU A 50 10.18 -15.38 -17.91
C LEU A 50 10.77 -14.27 -17.04
N ALA A 51 11.32 -13.23 -17.69
CA ALA A 51 12.05 -12.13 -17.06
C ALA A 51 13.27 -12.56 -16.24
N GLY A 52 13.84 -13.72 -16.61
CA GLY A 52 14.74 -14.43 -15.71
C GLY A 52 14.03 -14.69 -14.38
N VAL A 53 12.96 -15.47 -14.38
CA VAL A 53 12.45 -16.17 -13.19
C VAL A 53 12.06 -17.56 -13.65
N TRP A 54 12.30 -18.61 -12.86
CA TRP A 54 11.88 -19.97 -13.17
C TRP A 54 10.43 -20.23 -12.72
N TRP A 55 9.56 -20.57 -13.66
CA TRP A 55 8.15 -20.87 -13.43
C TRP A 55 7.93 -22.35 -13.68
N ASN A 56 7.57 -23.09 -12.64
CA ASN A 56 7.18 -24.49 -12.75
C ASN A 56 5.89 -24.57 -13.54
N PHE A 57 5.86 -25.49 -14.49
CA PHE A 57 4.73 -25.70 -15.36
C PHE A 57 4.33 -27.16 -15.25
N GLU A 58 3.06 -27.40 -14.94
CA GLU A 58 2.53 -28.75 -14.86
C GLU A 58 1.36 -28.91 -15.81
N ALA A 59 1.57 -29.70 -16.86
CA ALA A 59 0.47 -30.13 -17.71
C ALA A 59 -0.52 -30.95 -16.88
N THR A 60 -1.81 -30.69 -17.06
CA THR A 60 -2.89 -31.45 -16.37
C THR A 60 -3.71 -32.27 -17.35
N HIS A 61 -3.89 -31.78 -18.57
CA HIS A 61 -4.59 -32.44 -19.67
C HIS A 61 -4.20 -31.79 -21.00
N TYR A 62 -4.59 -32.40 -22.11
CA TYR A 62 -4.44 -31.83 -23.44
C TYR A 62 -5.66 -32.09 -24.31
N TYR A 63 -5.68 -31.41 -25.46
CA TYR A 63 -6.69 -31.51 -26.49
C TYR A 63 -6.00 -31.78 -27.83
N LYS A 64 -6.57 -32.68 -28.62
CA LYS A 64 -6.17 -32.88 -30.02
C LYS A 64 -7.00 -31.98 -30.90
N ALA A 65 -6.49 -30.80 -31.24
CA ALA A 65 -7.13 -29.89 -32.17
C ALA A 65 -6.58 -30.07 -33.59
N ASP A 66 -7.28 -29.56 -34.60
CA ASP A 66 -6.85 -29.65 -36.01
C ASP A 66 -5.50 -28.97 -36.26
N GLN A 67 -5.20 -27.89 -35.51
CA GLN A 67 -3.91 -27.21 -35.52
C GLN A 67 -2.78 -27.94 -34.78
N GLY A 68 -3.09 -29.07 -34.12
CA GLY A 68 -2.16 -29.87 -33.33
C GLY A 68 -2.55 -29.97 -31.85
N ILE A 69 -1.58 -30.35 -31.02
CA ILE A 69 -1.81 -30.66 -29.61
C ILE A 69 -1.77 -29.38 -28.79
N VAL A 70 -2.88 -29.07 -28.11
CA VAL A 70 -2.98 -27.94 -27.17
C VAL A 70 -2.99 -28.50 -25.76
N CYS A 71 -1.98 -28.15 -24.98
CA CYS A 71 -1.80 -28.63 -23.63
C CYS A 71 -2.32 -27.59 -22.62
N HIS A 72 -3.06 -28.02 -21.60
CA HIS A 72 -3.44 -27.18 -20.47
C HIS A 72 -2.49 -27.42 -19.31
N ALA A 73 -2.02 -26.35 -18.69
CA ALA A 73 -1.09 -26.42 -17.58
C ALA A 73 -1.40 -25.42 -16.47
N VAL A 74 -0.90 -25.78 -15.29
CA VAL A 74 -0.94 -24.96 -14.10
C VAL A 74 0.46 -24.48 -13.74
N VAL A 75 0.52 -23.31 -13.11
CA VAL A 75 1.72 -22.73 -12.52
C VAL A 75 1.52 -22.71 -11.01
N PRO A 76 1.98 -23.76 -10.29
CA PRO A 76 1.71 -23.92 -8.87
C PRO A 76 2.15 -22.74 -7.99
N GLN A 77 3.30 -22.15 -8.28
CA GLN A 77 3.89 -21.11 -7.42
C GLN A 77 3.02 -19.85 -7.36
N TYR A 78 2.29 -19.57 -8.44
CA TYR A 78 1.58 -18.31 -8.67
C TYR A 78 0.07 -18.49 -8.85
N ASN A 79 -0.44 -19.71 -8.66
CA ASN A 79 -1.83 -20.08 -8.88
C ASN A 79 -2.38 -19.59 -10.24
N LEU A 80 -1.66 -19.91 -11.31
CA LEU A 80 -2.05 -19.56 -12.67
C LEU A 80 -2.40 -20.79 -13.50
N HIS A 81 -3.30 -20.60 -14.45
CA HIS A 81 -3.78 -21.64 -15.35
C HIS A 81 -3.70 -21.14 -16.79
N GLY A 82 -3.43 -22.04 -17.73
CA GLY A 82 -3.19 -21.62 -19.10
C GLY A 82 -3.12 -22.75 -20.11
N ASN A 83 -3.22 -22.37 -21.38
CA ASN A 83 -2.99 -23.26 -22.50
C ASN A 83 -1.66 -22.92 -23.17
N TYR A 84 -1.00 -23.94 -23.68
CA TYR A 84 0.21 -23.79 -24.47
C TYR A 84 0.22 -24.73 -25.67
N PHE A 85 0.99 -24.33 -26.67
CA PHE A 85 1.22 -25.06 -27.90
C PHE A 85 2.70 -24.99 -28.25
N ILE A 86 3.26 -26.10 -28.71
CA ILE A 86 4.62 -26.18 -29.27
C ILE A 86 4.51 -26.59 -30.73
N GLY A 87 5.10 -25.80 -31.63
CA GLY A 87 5.16 -26.14 -33.04
C GLY A 87 6.19 -27.22 -33.32
N SER A 88 5.99 -27.97 -34.41
CA SER A 88 6.80 -29.13 -34.78
C SER A 88 8.10 -28.80 -35.53
N SER A 89 8.23 -27.58 -36.06
CA SER A 89 9.40 -27.14 -36.83
C SER A 89 10.34 -26.26 -36.01
N ARG A 90 11.65 -26.48 -36.14
CA ARG A 90 12.66 -25.63 -35.48
C ARG A 90 12.60 -24.18 -35.98
N THR A 91 12.92 -23.24 -35.09
CA THR A 91 12.95 -21.79 -35.36
C THR A 91 14.25 -21.17 -34.86
N THR A 92 14.54 -19.94 -35.31
CA THR A 92 15.68 -19.17 -34.81
C THR A 92 15.52 -18.91 -33.30
N PRO A 93 16.53 -19.25 -32.47
CA PRO A 93 16.47 -19.03 -31.03
C PRO A 93 16.34 -17.54 -30.70
N TYR A 94 15.62 -17.22 -29.62
CA TYR A 94 15.56 -15.86 -29.10
C TYR A 94 16.92 -15.46 -28.50
N HIS A 95 17.26 -14.18 -28.51
CA HIS A 95 18.61 -13.70 -28.15
C HIS A 95 19.04 -13.99 -26.70
N THR A 96 18.11 -14.29 -25.79
CA THR A 96 18.39 -14.71 -24.40
C THR A 96 18.37 -16.23 -24.20
N THR A 97 18.21 -17.01 -25.26
CA THR A 97 18.19 -18.49 -25.20
C THR A 97 19.58 -19.00 -24.80
N PRO A 98 19.69 -19.93 -23.84
CA PRO A 98 20.96 -20.57 -23.51
C PRO A 98 21.59 -21.24 -24.74
N SER A 99 22.92 -21.15 -24.87
CA SER A 99 23.65 -21.73 -26.02
C SER A 99 23.43 -23.24 -26.17
N SER A 100 23.19 -23.94 -25.05
CA SER A 100 22.84 -25.37 -25.03
C SER A 100 21.53 -25.70 -25.75
N CYS A 101 20.63 -24.73 -25.93
CA CYS A 101 19.31 -24.90 -26.53
C CYS A 101 19.19 -24.25 -27.92
N ALA A 102 20.26 -23.60 -28.41
CA ALA A 102 20.22 -22.80 -29.64
C ALA A 102 19.83 -23.62 -30.90
N ASN A 103 20.23 -24.90 -30.95
CA ASN A 103 19.98 -25.78 -32.09
C ASN A 103 18.67 -26.58 -31.99
N ASP A 104 17.95 -26.47 -30.87
CA ASP A 104 16.71 -27.23 -30.61
C ASP A 104 15.62 -26.30 -30.06
N SER A 105 15.46 -25.16 -30.74
CA SER A 105 14.44 -24.15 -30.43
C SER A 105 13.21 -24.34 -31.30
N TYR A 106 12.03 -24.40 -30.67
CA TYR A 106 10.74 -24.56 -31.33
C TYR A 106 9.86 -23.32 -31.06
N PRO A 107 9.00 -22.92 -32.01
CA PRO A 107 8.03 -21.86 -31.78
C PRO A 107 7.02 -22.34 -30.73
N SER A 108 6.76 -21.51 -29.74
CA SER A 108 5.77 -21.79 -28.71
C SER A 108 4.77 -20.64 -28.60
N ALA A 109 3.53 -20.99 -28.32
CA ALA A 109 2.50 -20.05 -27.92
C ALA A 109 2.04 -20.45 -26.51
N VAL A 110 1.93 -19.47 -25.62
CA VAL A 110 1.53 -19.71 -24.23
C VAL A 110 0.57 -18.60 -23.81
N PHE A 111 -0.53 -18.96 -23.16
CA PHE A 111 -1.45 -18.03 -22.51
C PHE A 111 -1.72 -18.52 -21.09
N VAL A 112 -1.41 -17.68 -20.08
CA VAL A 112 -1.58 -18.01 -18.66
C VAL A 112 -2.35 -16.89 -17.97
N SER A 113 -3.26 -17.22 -17.06
CA SER A 113 -4.06 -16.27 -16.29
C SER A 113 -4.36 -16.75 -14.86
N PRO A 114 -4.50 -15.84 -13.87
CA PRO A 114 -4.82 -16.23 -12.48
C PRO A 114 -6.23 -16.80 -12.33
N GLU A 115 -6.40 -17.83 -11.50
CA GLU A 115 -7.69 -18.52 -11.32
C GLU A 115 -8.82 -17.61 -10.80
N HIS A 116 -8.54 -16.69 -9.86
CA HIS A 116 -9.51 -15.69 -9.39
C HIS A 116 -9.88 -14.63 -10.44
N ARG A 117 -9.05 -14.44 -11.49
CA ARG A 117 -9.35 -13.60 -12.65
C ARG A 117 -10.03 -14.38 -13.77
N LEU A 118 -9.91 -15.71 -13.73
CA LEU A 118 -10.59 -16.66 -14.59
C LEU A 118 -12.11 -16.57 -14.37
N LEU A 119 -12.59 -16.41 -13.13
CA LEU A 119 -14.03 -16.38 -12.79
C LEU A 119 -14.85 -15.34 -13.58
N PHE A 120 -14.25 -14.25 -14.08
CA PHE A 120 -14.98 -13.21 -14.82
C PHE A 120 -14.54 -13.01 -16.29
N ILE A 121 -13.48 -13.67 -16.75
CA ILE A 121 -13.34 -13.95 -18.18
C ILE A 121 -14.33 -15.08 -18.56
N LEU A 122 -14.66 -15.95 -17.59
CA LEU A 122 -15.56 -17.10 -17.72
C LEU A 122 -17.06 -16.80 -17.47
N ARG A 123 -17.59 -15.65 -17.89
CA ARG A 123 -19.05 -15.57 -18.17
C ARG A 123 -19.42 -16.16 -19.55
N GLY A 124 -18.51 -16.95 -20.11
CA GLY A 124 -18.80 -18.11 -20.92
C GLY A 124 -17.71 -19.13 -20.56
N GLY A 125 -18.03 -20.42 -20.42
CA GLY A 125 -16.99 -21.46 -20.34
C GLY A 125 -15.97 -21.31 -21.48
N ASP A 126 -14.81 -21.94 -21.40
CA ASP A 126 -13.84 -22.01 -22.51
C ASP A 126 -14.54 -22.60 -23.76
N THR A 127 -15.25 -21.74 -24.48
CA THR A 127 -16.06 -22.05 -25.64
C THR A 127 -15.35 -21.41 -26.80
N GLY A 128 -14.23 -22.02 -27.22
CA GLY A 128 -13.66 -21.93 -28.56
C GLY A 128 -13.55 -20.55 -29.24
N SER A 129 -13.59 -19.43 -28.51
CA SER A 129 -13.81 -18.13 -29.13
C SER A 129 -12.50 -17.41 -29.41
N THR A 130 -12.31 -17.08 -30.69
CA THR A 130 -11.22 -16.23 -31.23
C THR A 130 -11.48 -14.73 -31.06
N ASN A 131 -12.61 -14.36 -30.43
CA ASN A 131 -12.99 -12.98 -30.20
C ASN A 131 -11.97 -12.27 -29.31
N THR A 132 -11.83 -10.96 -29.54
CA THR A 132 -10.95 -10.12 -28.75
C THR A 132 -11.38 -10.12 -27.30
N ARG A 133 -10.48 -10.53 -26.39
CA ARG A 133 -10.77 -10.60 -24.96
C ARG A 133 -10.33 -9.30 -24.30
N ARG A 134 -11.20 -8.73 -23.47
CA ARG A 134 -10.90 -7.59 -22.60
C ARG A 134 -11.20 -8.00 -21.17
N SER A 135 -10.26 -7.75 -20.27
CA SER A 135 -10.53 -7.98 -18.85
C SER A 135 -11.37 -6.83 -18.31
N TYR A 136 -12.68 -7.06 -18.19
CA TYR A 136 -13.59 -6.11 -17.53
C TYR A 136 -13.17 -5.85 -16.08
N TRP A 137 -12.65 -6.86 -15.39
CA TRP A 137 -12.14 -6.72 -14.03
C TRP A 137 -10.95 -5.76 -13.93
N TYR A 138 -9.90 -5.99 -14.73
CA TYR A 138 -8.76 -5.06 -14.76
C TYR A 138 -9.22 -3.68 -15.19
N SER A 139 -10.17 -3.58 -16.13
CA SER A 139 -10.72 -2.29 -16.53
C SER A 139 -11.37 -1.58 -15.34
N ILE A 140 -12.36 -2.20 -14.68
CA ILE A 140 -13.11 -1.59 -13.58
C ILE A 140 -12.21 -1.31 -12.36
N ALA A 141 -11.42 -2.30 -11.92
CA ALA A 141 -10.57 -2.15 -10.74
C ALA A 141 -9.46 -1.11 -10.97
N GLY A 142 -8.81 -1.14 -12.14
CA GLY A 142 -7.78 -0.17 -12.46
C GLY A 142 -8.34 1.22 -12.76
N ASP A 143 -9.50 1.35 -13.42
CA ASP A 143 -10.20 2.64 -13.59
C ASP A 143 -10.55 3.22 -12.22
N SER A 144 -11.12 2.40 -11.32
CA SER A 144 -11.44 2.80 -9.95
C SER A 144 -10.19 3.29 -9.20
N TRP A 145 -9.06 2.58 -9.36
CA TRP A 145 -7.80 2.95 -8.75
C TRP A 145 -7.23 4.26 -9.29
N LEU A 146 -7.25 4.46 -10.62
CA LEU A 146 -6.79 5.68 -11.28
C LEU A 146 -7.65 6.88 -10.91
N VAL A 147 -8.99 6.72 -10.90
CA VAL A 147 -9.93 7.75 -10.45
C VAL A 147 -9.65 8.09 -8.99
N TYR A 148 -9.49 7.08 -8.13
CA TYR A 148 -9.17 7.29 -6.72
C TYR A 148 -7.90 8.12 -6.53
N ARG A 149 -6.80 7.72 -7.18
CA ARG A 149 -5.51 8.43 -7.13
C ARG A 149 -5.62 9.85 -7.68
N SER A 150 -6.36 10.05 -8.77
CA SER A 150 -6.63 11.37 -9.35
C SER A 150 -7.33 12.28 -8.35
N LEU A 151 -8.36 11.77 -7.67
CA LEU A 151 -9.09 12.51 -6.64
C LEU A 151 -8.20 12.82 -5.42
N MET A 152 -7.32 11.89 -5.01
CA MET A 152 -6.33 12.14 -3.95
C MET A 152 -5.36 13.27 -4.32
N ILE A 153 -4.81 13.26 -5.54
CA ILE A 153 -3.89 14.30 -6.02
C ILE A 153 -4.61 15.63 -6.09
N ARG A 154 -5.83 15.68 -6.64
CA ARG A 154 -6.65 16.90 -6.67
C ARG A 154 -6.90 17.44 -5.26
N ARG A 155 -7.28 16.57 -4.31
CA ARG A 155 -7.48 16.96 -2.90
C ARG A 155 -6.20 17.53 -2.30
N SER A 156 -5.07 16.83 -2.47
CA SER A 156 -3.75 17.26 -1.99
C SER A 156 -3.36 18.62 -2.57
N PHE A 157 -3.54 18.82 -3.89
CA PHE A 157 -3.29 20.09 -4.55
C PHE A 157 -4.13 21.23 -3.97
N VAL A 158 -5.43 21.01 -3.78
CA VAL A 158 -6.33 22.01 -3.16
C VAL A 158 -5.90 22.31 -1.73
N SER A 159 -5.52 21.30 -0.95
CA SER A 159 -5.02 21.48 0.42
C SER A 159 -3.74 22.30 0.45
N CYS A 160 -2.75 21.98 -0.40
CA CYS A 160 -1.49 22.70 -0.51
C CYS A 160 -1.70 24.15 -0.95
N ARG A 161 -2.55 24.39 -1.96
CA ARG A 161 -2.85 25.74 -2.43
C ARG A 161 -3.49 26.60 -1.34
N ARG A 162 -4.41 26.05 -0.55
CA ARG A 162 -5.04 26.78 0.57
C ARG A 162 -4.08 27.04 1.71
N TYR A 163 -3.25 26.06 2.04
CA TYR A 163 -2.23 26.23 3.06
C TYR A 163 -1.19 27.30 2.65
N GLY A 164 -0.78 27.31 1.38
CA GLY A 164 0.06 28.36 0.80
C GLY A 164 -0.59 29.74 0.89
N ARG A 165 -1.86 29.87 0.47
CA ARG A 165 -2.59 31.14 0.59
C ARG A 165 -2.68 31.63 2.03
N ARG A 166 -2.91 30.74 2.99
CA ARG A 166 -2.92 31.09 4.42
C ARG A 166 -1.54 31.52 4.92
N CYS A 167 -0.47 30.90 4.41
CA CYS A 167 0.89 31.35 4.69
C CYS A 167 1.11 32.79 4.20
N ASP A 168 0.59 33.14 3.03
CA ASP A 168 0.67 34.48 2.47
C ASP A 168 -0.18 35.49 3.28
N GLU A 169 -1.44 35.13 3.61
CA GLU A 169 -2.35 35.94 4.45
C GLU A 169 -1.75 36.27 5.82
N LEU A 170 -1.01 35.32 6.42
CA LEU A 170 -0.33 35.49 7.71
C LEU A 170 1.10 36.04 7.59
N GLY A 171 1.56 36.39 6.39
CA GLY A 171 2.88 36.97 6.15
C GLY A 171 4.06 36.04 6.45
N LYS A 172 3.88 34.71 6.37
CA LYS A 172 4.90 33.71 6.71
C LYS A 172 5.28 32.83 5.53
N ARG A 173 6.53 32.93 5.07
CA ARG A 173 7.05 32.05 3.98
C ARG A 173 7.32 30.61 4.44
N LEU A 174 7.21 29.66 3.52
CA LEU A 174 7.61 28.26 3.72
C LEU A 174 8.95 28.00 3.04
N THR A 175 9.83 27.25 3.70
CA THR A 175 11.03 26.72 3.03
C THR A 175 10.65 25.54 2.13
N HIS A 176 11.50 25.21 1.16
CA HIS A 176 11.29 24.04 0.30
C HIS A 176 11.10 22.74 1.09
N GLN A 177 11.89 22.53 2.15
CA GLN A 177 11.78 21.35 3.01
C GLN A 177 10.42 21.32 3.74
N GLN A 178 9.98 22.45 4.29
CA GLN A 178 8.68 22.53 4.98
C GLN A 178 7.52 22.26 4.03
N ALA A 179 7.56 22.83 2.82
CA ALA A 179 6.56 22.60 1.79
C ALA A 179 6.52 21.12 1.36
N MET A 180 7.68 20.49 1.20
CA MET A 180 7.79 19.07 0.85
C MET A 180 7.15 18.15 1.91
N VAL A 181 7.42 18.41 3.19
CA VAL A 181 6.79 17.69 4.32
C VAL A 181 5.27 17.83 4.25
N PHE A 182 4.76 19.05 4.10
CA PHE A 182 3.32 19.28 4.02
C PHE A 182 2.67 18.58 2.81
N VAL A 183 3.31 18.62 1.64
CA VAL A 183 2.83 17.96 0.42
C VAL A 183 2.69 16.46 0.65
N GLN A 184 3.73 15.81 1.19
CA GLN A 184 3.71 14.38 1.45
C GLN A 184 2.69 14.00 2.54
N GLU A 185 2.51 14.85 3.56
CA GLU A 185 1.44 14.68 4.55
C GLU A 185 0.03 14.92 3.97
N SER A 186 -0.11 15.59 2.83
CA SER A 186 -1.40 15.85 2.19
C SER A 186 -1.81 14.78 1.16
N ILE A 187 -0.84 14.03 0.63
CA ILE A 187 -1.02 13.01 -0.43
C ILE A 187 -1.52 11.65 0.12
N ARG A 188 -1.91 11.64 1.39
CA ARG A 188 -2.44 10.50 2.14
C ARG A 188 -3.41 9.63 1.34
N LEU A 189 -3.18 8.32 1.37
CA LEU A 189 -4.06 7.32 0.77
C LEU A 189 -5.43 7.23 1.45
N THR A 190 -5.55 7.42 2.76
CA THR A 190 -6.82 7.41 3.51
C THR A 190 -7.11 8.78 4.08
N ALA A 191 -8.39 9.12 4.21
CA ALA A 191 -8.86 10.31 4.92
C ALA A 191 -8.71 10.18 6.44
N HIS A 192 -8.75 11.30 7.14
CA HIS A 192 -8.90 11.29 8.60
C HIS A 192 -10.24 10.63 8.97
N GLY A 193 -10.21 9.66 9.88
CA GLY A 193 -11.42 8.95 10.31
C GLY A 193 -11.92 7.87 9.35
N ALA A 194 -11.13 7.46 8.35
CA ALA A 194 -11.48 6.30 7.52
C ALA A 194 -11.78 5.06 8.38
N THR A 195 -12.75 4.25 7.98
CA THR A 195 -13.06 2.96 8.65
C THR A 195 -12.14 1.85 8.16
N ASN A 196 -12.03 0.75 8.89
CA ASN A 196 -11.21 -0.39 8.47
C ASN A 196 -11.75 -1.10 7.22
N TYR A 197 -13.07 -1.07 6.98
CA TYR A 197 -13.65 -1.53 5.72
C TYR A 197 -13.17 -0.69 4.53
N GLN A 198 -13.13 0.63 4.69
CA GLN A 198 -12.61 1.53 3.65
C GLN A 198 -11.10 1.33 3.44
N ARG A 199 -10.34 1.13 4.52
CA ARG A 199 -8.90 0.79 4.42
C ARG A 199 -8.69 -0.55 3.72
N ALA A 200 -9.51 -1.57 3.99
CA ALA A 200 -9.45 -2.86 3.32
C ALA A 200 -9.76 -2.76 1.82
N ALA A 201 -10.73 -1.94 1.42
CA ALA A 201 -11.01 -1.69 0.01
C ALA A 201 -9.82 -1.02 -0.70
N LEU A 202 -9.15 -0.07 -0.05
CA LEU A 202 -7.92 0.53 -0.58
C LEU A 202 -6.75 -0.44 -0.61
N LEU A 203 -6.65 -1.31 0.40
CA LEU A 203 -5.63 -2.35 0.47
C LEU A 203 -5.72 -3.26 -0.75
N TYR A 204 -6.94 -3.67 -1.09
CA TYR A 204 -7.21 -4.45 -2.29
C TYR A 204 -6.72 -3.73 -3.57
N LEU A 205 -7.09 -2.45 -3.75
CA LEU A 205 -6.66 -1.69 -4.93
C LEU A 205 -5.12 -1.47 -5.01
N ILE A 206 -4.46 -1.31 -3.86
CA ILE A 206 -2.98 -1.22 -3.80
C ILE A 206 -2.35 -2.55 -4.21
N VAL A 207 -2.86 -3.68 -3.71
CA VAL A 207 -2.35 -5.01 -4.06
C VAL A 207 -2.51 -5.27 -5.56
N GLU A 208 -3.66 -4.90 -6.15
CA GLU A 208 -3.86 -4.95 -7.61
C GLU A 208 -2.84 -4.10 -8.38
N GLY A 209 -2.53 -2.90 -7.88
CA GLY A 209 -1.48 -2.05 -8.43
C GLY A 209 -0.09 -2.69 -8.37
N ILE A 210 0.27 -3.32 -7.25
CA ILE A 210 1.56 -4.02 -7.09
C ILE A 210 1.67 -5.21 -8.04
N MET A 211 0.59 -6.00 -8.17
CA MET A 211 0.57 -7.14 -9.10
C MET A 211 0.74 -6.66 -10.54
N THR A 212 0.09 -5.56 -10.91
CA THR A 212 0.22 -4.91 -12.22
C THR A 212 1.66 -4.50 -12.49
N ASP A 213 2.33 -3.84 -11.54
CA ASP A 213 3.73 -3.44 -11.68
C ASP A 213 4.66 -4.66 -11.80
N LEU A 214 4.42 -5.71 -11.00
CA LEU A 214 5.19 -6.96 -11.04
C LEU A 214 5.06 -7.64 -12.42
N PHE A 215 3.86 -7.80 -12.95
CA PHE A 215 3.64 -8.38 -14.27
C PHE A 215 4.33 -7.59 -15.38
N LEU A 216 4.42 -6.26 -15.27
CA LEU A 216 5.08 -5.42 -16.26
C LEU A 216 6.59 -5.44 -16.18
N ILE A 217 7.13 -5.58 -14.97
CA ILE A 217 8.55 -5.87 -14.76
C ILE A 217 8.88 -7.21 -15.42
N ILE A 218 8.00 -8.20 -15.28
CA ILE A 218 8.18 -9.53 -15.86
C ILE A 218 8.03 -9.51 -17.40
N ALA A 219 7.07 -8.74 -17.92
CA ALA A 219 6.75 -8.75 -19.35
C ALA A 219 7.66 -7.85 -20.20
N ASN A 220 8.45 -6.95 -19.58
CA ASN A 220 9.29 -6.00 -20.31
C ASN A 220 10.74 -6.06 -19.84
N ASP A 221 11.68 -6.16 -20.76
CA ASP A 221 13.10 -6.01 -20.49
C ASP A 221 13.59 -4.56 -20.75
N GLY A 222 14.72 -4.17 -20.17
CA GLY A 222 15.40 -2.91 -20.46
C GLY A 222 15.03 -1.71 -19.56
N TRP A 223 15.09 -0.48 -20.10
CA TRP A 223 14.92 0.75 -19.29
C TRP A 223 13.51 0.91 -18.70
N THR A 224 12.51 0.36 -19.38
CA THR A 224 11.10 0.44 -18.95
C THR A 224 10.82 -0.33 -17.68
N SER A 225 11.53 -1.44 -17.42
CA SER A 225 11.37 -2.21 -16.18
C SER A 225 11.95 -1.47 -14.96
N ARG A 226 13.06 -0.75 -15.12
CA ARG A 226 13.65 0.10 -14.06
C ARG A 226 12.67 1.16 -13.54
N VAL A 227 11.91 1.76 -14.45
CA VAL A 227 10.87 2.73 -14.10
C VAL A 227 9.71 2.06 -13.35
N GLN A 228 9.37 0.80 -13.69
CA GLN A 228 8.34 0.05 -12.97
C GLN A 228 8.73 -0.34 -11.55
N TYR A 229 10.01 -0.64 -11.29
CA TYR A 229 10.49 -0.84 -9.91
C TYR A 229 10.26 0.37 -9.02
N ALA A 230 10.36 1.59 -9.56
CA ALA A 230 10.05 2.81 -8.82
C ALA A 230 8.54 2.92 -8.49
N SER A 231 7.66 2.57 -9.43
CA SER A 231 6.21 2.49 -9.18
C SER A 231 5.88 1.44 -8.10
N MET A 232 6.47 0.25 -8.23
CA MET A 232 6.31 -0.85 -7.28
C MET A 232 6.75 -0.45 -5.87
N GLY A 233 7.92 0.19 -5.73
CA GLY A 233 8.42 0.68 -4.44
C GLY A 233 7.49 1.71 -3.78
N TYR A 234 6.90 2.61 -4.56
CA TYR A 234 5.92 3.59 -4.07
C TYR A 234 4.61 2.92 -3.63
N ASN A 235 4.07 1.99 -4.42
CA ASN A 235 2.86 1.23 -4.06
C ASN A 235 3.09 0.41 -2.78
N LEU A 236 4.27 -0.16 -2.62
CA LEU A 236 4.65 -0.94 -1.45
C LEU A 236 4.86 -0.09 -0.19
N SER A 237 5.42 1.11 -0.33
CA SER A 237 5.46 2.10 0.77
C SER A 237 4.04 2.49 1.22
N GLY A 238 3.14 2.69 0.26
CA GLY A 238 1.71 2.91 0.51
C GLY A 238 1.03 1.73 1.20
N LEU A 239 1.34 0.50 0.79
CA LEU A 239 0.87 -0.75 1.41
C LEU A 239 1.26 -0.80 2.88
N MET A 240 2.55 -0.62 3.19
CA MET A 240 3.06 -0.64 4.57
C MET A 240 2.40 0.40 5.46
N LEU A 241 2.23 1.61 4.96
CA LEU A 241 1.58 2.70 5.69
C LEU A 241 0.10 2.38 5.96
N LEU A 242 -0.62 1.84 4.98
CA LEU A 242 -2.02 1.47 5.11
C LEU A 242 -2.23 0.31 6.10
N LEU A 243 -1.39 -0.71 6.03
CA LEU A 243 -1.40 -1.83 6.99
C LEU A 243 -1.14 -1.32 8.41
N PHE A 244 -0.16 -0.44 8.59
CA PHE A 244 0.13 0.14 9.88
C PHE A 244 -1.03 1.01 10.40
N GLU A 245 -1.70 1.78 9.55
CA GLU A 245 -2.91 2.53 9.94
C GLU A 245 -4.05 1.62 10.39
N MET A 246 -4.23 0.46 9.74
CA MET A 246 -5.22 -0.53 10.17
C MET A 246 -4.86 -1.08 11.55
N LEU A 247 -3.60 -1.48 11.78
CA LEU A 247 -3.12 -1.93 13.09
C LEU A 247 -3.27 -0.85 14.17
N GLU A 248 -2.96 0.40 13.84
CA GLU A 248 -3.08 1.53 14.76
C GLU A 248 -4.54 1.79 15.15
N SER A 249 -5.46 1.71 14.18
CA SER A 249 -6.89 1.89 14.42
C SER A 249 -7.51 0.78 15.26
N MET A 250 -6.91 -0.43 15.28
CA MET A 250 -7.35 -1.55 16.11
C MET A 250 -6.87 -1.42 17.56
N SER A 251 -6.07 -0.40 17.90
CA SER A 251 -5.50 -0.17 19.24
C SER A 251 -4.67 -1.33 19.80
N TRP A 252 -4.14 -2.19 18.94
CA TRP A 252 -3.35 -3.37 19.34
C TRP A 252 -1.95 -3.04 19.85
N LEU A 253 -1.46 -1.82 19.59
CA LEU A 253 -0.12 -1.38 20.00
C LEU A 253 -0.23 -0.36 21.12
N SER A 254 0.57 -0.56 22.18
CA SER A 254 0.74 0.48 23.20
C SER A 254 1.36 1.74 22.58
N GLU A 255 1.05 2.90 23.15
CA GLU A 255 1.50 4.19 22.60
C GLU A 255 3.02 4.25 22.39
N ARG A 256 3.79 3.72 23.34
CA ARG A 256 5.26 3.68 23.26
C ARG A 256 5.75 2.90 22.03
N TRP A 257 5.18 1.72 21.78
CA TRP A 257 5.54 0.91 20.61
C TRP A 257 5.06 1.53 19.30
N ARG A 258 3.84 2.07 19.30
CA ARG A 258 3.27 2.79 18.16
C ARG A 258 4.16 3.95 17.72
N LEU A 259 4.59 4.81 18.65
CA LEU A 259 5.47 5.95 18.35
C LEU A 259 6.85 5.49 17.90
N ARG A 260 7.41 4.47 18.56
CA ARG A 260 8.70 3.90 18.18
C ARG A 260 8.70 3.37 16.75
N ILE A 261 7.66 2.61 16.37
CA ILE A 261 7.51 2.12 15.00
C ILE A 261 7.36 3.28 14.02
N LYS A 262 6.52 4.29 14.32
CA LYS A 262 6.37 5.48 13.47
C LYS A 262 7.70 6.20 13.23
N ARG A 263 8.49 6.44 14.28
CA ARG A 263 9.77 7.14 14.16
C ARG A 263 10.84 6.34 13.39
N ILE A 264 10.83 5.02 13.52
CA ILE A 264 11.81 4.16 12.84
C ILE A 264 11.42 3.91 11.38
N PHE A 265 10.18 3.50 11.12
CA PHE A 265 9.74 3.03 9.79
C PHE A 265 9.08 4.11 8.94
N PHE A 266 8.46 5.10 9.58
CA PHE A 266 7.63 6.12 8.95
C PHE A 266 8.15 7.51 9.30
N SER A 267 9.43 7.76 9.00
CA SER A 267 10.05 9.08 9.12
C SER A 267 10.31 9.72 7.77
N TYR A 268 10.19 11.05 7.70
CA TYR A 268 10.39 11.82 6.47
C TYR A 268 11.79 11.62 5.88
N GLU A 269 12.79 11.59 6.75
CA GLU A 269 14.21 11.46 6.41
C GLU A 269 14.55 10.09 5.81
N THR A 270 13.78 9.05 6.15
CA THR A 270 14.01 7.68 5.68
C THR A 270 13.04 7.26 4.58
N ALA A 271 11.88 7.90 4.46
CA ALA A 271 10.84 7.50 3.51
C ALA A 271 11.31 7.59 2.06
N LEU A 272 11.87 8.73 1.64
CA LEU A 272 12.31 8.96 0.26
C LEU A 272 13.53 8.12 -0.12
N VAL A 273 14.56 8.11 0.74
CA VAL A 273 15.77 7.29 0.55
C VAL A 273 15.40 5.81 0.58
N GLY A 274 14.53 5.43 1.50
CA GLY A 274 14.01 4.07 1.64
C GLY A 274 13.29 3.59 0.39
N GLU A 275 12.39 4.39 -0.18
CA GLU A 275 11.69 4.04 -1.42
C GLU A 275 12.65 3.81 -2.59
N PHE A 276 13.66 4.67 -2.75
CA PHE A 276 14.63 4.56 -3.84
C PHE A 276 15.56 3.34 -3.67
N ILE A 277 16.17 3.18 -2.50
CA ILE A 277 17.10 2.06 -2.25
C ILE A 277 16.34 0.73 -2.23
N SER A 278 15.15 0.67 -1.62
CA SER A 278 14.35 -0.56 -1.65
C SER A 278 13.98 -0.94 -3.07
N ALA A 279 13.66 -0.01 -3.98
CA ALA A 279 13.40 -0.34 -5.39
C ALA A 279 14.62 -0.99 -6.08
N LEU A 280 15.84 -0.51 -5.81
CA LEU A 280 17.06 -1.12 -6.34
C LEU A 280 17.32 -2.51 -5.75
N VAL A 281 17.15 -2.67 -4.44
CA VAL A 281 17.32 -3.97 -3.76
C VAL A 281 16.25 -4.97 -4.23
N PHE A 282 15.02 -4.51 -4.51
CA PHE A 282 13.96 -5.34 -5.08
C PHE A 282 14.34 -5.88 -6.47
N GLN A 283 15.00 -5.08 -7.29
CA GLN A 283 15.50 -5.55 -8.58
C GLN A 283 16.50 -6.69 -8.41
N THR A 284 17.45 -6.56 -7.49
CA THR A 284 18.41 -7.62 -7.18
C THR A 284 17.72 -8.86 -6.59
N PHE A 285 16.74 -8.66 -5.70
CA PHE A 285 15.97 -9.76 -5.11
C PHE A 285 15.18 -10.56 -6.17
N LEU A 286 14.46 -9.89 -7.06
CA LEU A 286 13.75 -10.57 -8.15
C LEU A 286 14.72 -11.30 -9.09
N SER A 287 15.88 -10.69 -9.38
CA SER A 287 16.94 -11.35 -10.16
C SER A 287 17.53 -12.57 -9.43
N SER A 288 17.61 -12.54 -8.09
CA SER A 288 18.07 -13.66 -7.28
C SER A 288 17.04 -14.77 -7.16
N LEU A 289 15.74 -14.46 -7.15
CA LEU A 289 14.68 -15.47 -7.21
C LEU A 289 14.80 -16.30 -8.49
N ASN A 290 15.31 -15.73 -9.57
CA ASN A 290 15.62 -16.46 -10.80
C ASN A 290 16.55 -17.65 -10.59
N GLY A 291 17.63 -17.43 -9.83
CA GLY A 291 18.66 -18.44 -9.60
C GLY A 291 18.34 -19.38 -8.45
N SER A 292 17.16 -19.25 -7.83
CA SER A 292 16.77 -20.08 -6.71
C SER A 292 16.24 -21.44 -7.17
N ASP A 293 16.40 -22.46 -6.31
CA ASP A 293 15.94 -23.84 -6.53
C ASP A 293 14.40 -24.00 -6.50
N LEU A 294 13.65 -22.97 -6.93
CA LEU A 294 12.19 -23.05 -7.11
C LEU A 294 11.80 -24.20 -8.04
N ASN A 295 12.69 -24.60 -8.97
CA ASN A 295 12.55 -25.78 -9.81
C ASN A 295 12.35 -27.09 -9.01
N ARG A 296 12.90 -27.21 -7.80
CA ARG A 296 12.79 -28.38 -6.92
C ARG A 296 11.52 -28.39 -6.07
N SER A 297 10.71 -27.34 -6.11
CA SER A 297 9.52 -27.22 -5.25
C SER A 297 8.29 -27.98 -5.76
N LYS A 298 8.33 -28.49 -7.00
CA LYS A 298 7.24 -29.25 -7.65
C LYS A 298 6.72 -30.44 -6.80
N PRO A 299 7.56 -31.40 -6.33
CA PRO A 299 7.08 -32.54 -5.55
C PRO A 299 6.40 -32.13 -4.25
N THR A 300 6.88 -31.07 -3.59
CA THR A 300 6.27 -30.55 -2.36
C THR A 300 4.91 -29.91 -2.64
N ALA A 301 4.77 -29.18 -3.75
CA ALA A 301 3.51 -28.57 -4.15
C ALA A 301 2.43 -29.62 -4.46
N LEU A 302 2.82 -30.71 -5.12
CA LEU A 302 1.95 -31.88 -5.37
C LEU A 302 1.52 -32.58 -4.06
N ALA A 303 2.44 -32.71 -3.10
CA ALA A 303 2.17 -33.43 -1.85
C ALA A 303 1.20 -32.69 -0.90
N VAL A 304 1.22 -31.36 -0.89
CA VAL A 304 0.44 -30.56 0.10
C VAL A 304 -0.77 -29.86 -0.52
N SER A 305 -0.73 -29.55 -1.82
CA SER A 305 -1.70 -28.77 -2.63
C SER A 305 -1.04 -27.51 -3.21
N TYR A 306 -1.33 -27.24 -4.48
CA TYR A 306 -0.89 -26.04 -5.18
C TYR A 306 -1.36 -24.74 -4.51
N TYR A 307 -2.56 -24.72 -3.93
CA TYR A 307 -3.08 -23.55 -3.23
C TYR A 307 -2.30 -23.23 -1.96
N PHE A 308 -2.02 -24.25 -1.16
CA PHE A 308 -1.27 -24.07 0.08
C PHE A 308 0.19 -23.70 -0.22
N TRP A 309 0.80 -24.35 -1.21
CA TRP A 309 2.17 -24.01 -1.62
C TRP A 309 2.27 -22.60 -2.19
N SER A 310 1.30 -22.16 -3.00
CA SER A 310 1.21 -20.78 -3.47
C SER A 310 1.11 -19.78 -2.31
N LEU A 311 0.30 -20.07 -1.28
CA LEU A 311 0.21 -19.23 -0.08
C LEU A 311 1.57 -19.10 0.64
N ILE A 312 2.31 -20.20 0.78
CA ILE A 312 3.67 -20.19 1.34
C ILE A 312 4.59 -19.32 0.48
N CYS A 313 4.60 -19.50 -0.85
CA CYS A 313 5.40 -18.69 -1.76
C CYS A 313 5.08 -17.20 -1.63
N HIS A 314 3.79 -16.83 -1.58
CA HIS A 314 3.38 -15.45 -1.36
C HIS A 314 3.80 -14.92 0.01
N ALA A 315 3.69 -15.71 1.07
CA ALA A 315 4.15 -15.34 2.40
C ALA A 315 5.67 -15.07 2.43
N ILE A 316 6.46 -15.91 1.77
CA ILE A 316 7.91 -15.71 1.61
C ILE A 316 8.18 -14.38 0.91
N VAL A 317 7.52 -14.10 -0.21
CA VAL A 317 7.68 -12.83 -0.94
C VAL A 317 7.35 -11.64 -0.03
N VAL A 318 6.22 -11.68 0.69
CA VAL A 318 5.81 -10.60 1.61
C VAL A 318 6.85 -10.41 2.73
N VAL A 319 7.35 -11.50 3.33
CA VAL A 319 8.38 -11.43 4.37
C VAL A 319 9.70 -10.87 3.84
N SER A 320 10.12 -11.28 2.64
CA SER A 320 11.32 -10.74 1.98
C SER A 320 11.16 -9.26 1.69
N VAL A 321 10.00 -8.86 1.20
CA VAL A 321 9.64 -7.47 0.92
C VAL A 321 9.71 -6.59 2.18
N VAL A 322 9.09 -7.04 3.27
CA VAL A 322 9.14 -6.34 4.56
C VAL A 322 10.57 -6.30 5.11
N SER A 323 11.33 -7.39 4.97
CA SER A 323 12.74 -7.46 5.39
C SER A 323 13.61 -6.47 4.63
N ILE A 324 13.44 -6.33 3.31
CA ILE A 324 14.17 -5.37 2.47
C ILE A 324 13.84 -3.93 2.88
N ILE A 325 12.58 -3.61 3.12
CA ILE A 325 12.21 -2.27 3.59
C ILE A 325 12.82 -2.01 4.97
N SER A 326 12.77 -3.00 5.86
CA SER A 326 13.31 -2.90 7.22
C SER A 326 14.82 -2.71 7.22
N SER A 327 15.55 -3.45 6.39
CA SER A 327 17.02 -3.37 6.30
C SER A 327 17.52 -2.03 5.77
N VAL A 328 16.68 -1.27 5.06
CA VAL A 328 17.02 0.06 4.58
C VAL A 328 16.56 1.13 5.58
N ARG A 329 15.29 1.10 6.01
CA ARG A 329 14.70 2.19 6.81
C ARG A 329 15.22 2.20 8.25
N VAL A 330 15.35 1.04 8.89
CA VAL A 330 15.75 0.96 10.30
C VAL A 330 17.18 1.47 10.50
N PRO A 331 18.20 1.02 9.75
CA PRO A 331 19.56 1.53 9.93
C PRO A 331 19.67 3.02 9.63
N TRP A 332 18.99 3.50 8.58
CA TRP A 332 19.04 4.92 8.23
C TRP A 332 18.39 5.80 9.31
N ALA A 333 17.26 5.37 9.90
CA ALA A 333 16.64 6.07 11.01
C ALA A 333 17.56 6.13 12.23
N VAL A 334 18.16 4.99 12.59
CA VAL A 334 19.07 4.86 13.74
C VAL A 334 20.32 5.71 13.54
N LEU A 335 20.96 5.63 12.38
CA LEU A 335 22.13 6.44 12.04
C LEU A 335 21.79 7.93 12.06
N TYR A 336 20.67 8.34 11.45
CA TYR A 336 20.25 9.75 11.46
C TYR A 336 20.06 10.28 12.88
N VAL A 337 19.35 9.53 13.73
CA VAL A 337 19.11 9.92 15.12
C VAL A 337 20.41 9.95 15.91
N TRP A 338 21.28 8.96 15.73
CA TRP A 338 22.58 8.91 16.37
C TRP A 338 23.45 10.12 16.01
N PHE A 339 23.62 10.41 14.72
CA PHE A 339 24.44 11.55 14.28
C PHE A 339 23.88 12.89 14.74
N LYS A 340 22.55 13.06 14.73
CA LYS A 340 21.91 14.34 15.06
C LYS A 340 21.77 14.60 16.56
N TYR A 341 21.42 13.59 17.34
CA TYR A 341 21.05 13.76 18.74
C TYR A 341 22.02 13.08 19.71
N GLN A 342 22.96 12.26 19.21
CA GLN A 342 23.89 11.46 20.03
C GLN A 342 23.18 10.58 21.07
N SER A 343 21.91 10.26 20.83
CA SER A 343 21.06 9.47 21.74
C SER A 343 19.93 8.81 20.97
N LEU A 344 19.76 7.50 21.17
CA LEU A 344 18.64 6.73 20.61
C LEU A 344 17.34 6.89 21.41
N ALA A 345 17.37 7.61 22.54
CA ALA A 345 16.19 7.85 23.37
C ALA A 345 15.09 8.61 22.61
N VAL A 346 15.47 9.43 21.61
CA VAL A 346 14.55 10.10 20.68
C VAL A 346 13.60 9.12 19.98
N LEU A 347 13.99 7.87 19.77
CA LEU A 347 13.11 6.88 19.13
C LEU A 347 12.01 6.36 20.08
N SER A 348 12.16 6.52 21.40
CA SER A 348 11.27 5.90 22.39
C SER A 348 10.58 6.88 23.33
N GLU A 349 11.13 8.08 23.54
CA GLU A 349 10.54 9.05 24.47
C GLU A 349 9.18 9.58 24.00
N PRO A 350 8.16 9.69 24.86
CA PRO A 350 6.87 10.24 24.47
C PRO A 350 6.97 11.75 24.26
N CYS A 351 6.14 12.27 23.35
CA CYS A 351 5.94 13.69 23.13
C CYS A 351 4.43 13.95 23.09
N CYS A 352 3.94 14.89 23.89
CA CYS A 352 2.51 15.18 23.99
C CYS A 352 1.86 15.59 22.65
N ILE A 353 2.63 16.17 21.73
CA ILE A 353 2.18 16.46 20.36
C ILE A 353 1.92 15.18 19.58
N ASP A 354 2.79 14.18 19.68
CA ASP A 354 2.59 12.90 19.00
C ASP A 354 1.37 12.17 19.58
N THR A 355 1.13 12.29 20.88
CA THR A 355 -0.07 11.80 21.57
C THR A 355 -1.34 12.50 21.03
N ALA A 356 -1.34 13.84 20.95
CA ALA A 356 -2.48 14.63 20.47
C ALA A 356 -2.80 14.38 18.98
N LEU A 357 -1.77 14.20 18.15
CA LEU A 357 -1.94 13.77 16.76
C LEU A 357 -2.52 12.36 16.70
N GLY A 358 -2.01 11.44 17.52
CA GLY A 358 -2.49 10.07 17.57
C GLY A 358 -2.48 9.38 16.20
N VAL A 359 -3.63 8.83 15.79
CA VAL A 359 -3.83 8.20 14.46
C VAL A 359 -3.88 9.21 13.31
N ARG A 360 -3.92 10.52 13.62
CA ARG A 360 -4.01 11.60 12.63
C ARG A 360 -2.66 11.95 12.01
N SER A 361 -1.53 11.56 12.60
CA SER A 361 -0.21 11.73 11.95
C SER A 361 0.21 10.43 11.27
N ARG A 362 0.73 10.54 10.05
CA ARG A 362 1.21 9.36 9.30
C ARG A 362 2.70 9.18 9.39
N ILE A 363 3.43 10.27 9.19
CA ILE A 363 4.89 10.28 9.11
C ILE A 363 5.43 11.25 10.16
N MET A 364 6.51 10.85 10.82
CA MET A 364 7.21 11.64 11.83
C MET A 364 8.37 12.41 11.21
N LEU A 365 8.57 13.67 11.62
CA LEU A 365 9.70 14.48 11.18
C LEU A 365 10.81 14.39 12.23
N LEU A 366 11.73 13.41 12.09
CA LEU A 366 12.76 13.15 13.09
C LEU A 366 13.64 14.37 13.31
N GLY A 367 13.96 15.10 12.24
CA GLY A 367 14.74 16.31 12.29
C GLY A 367 14.01 17.52 12.86
N GLY A 368 12.69 17.40 13.07
CA GLY A 368 11.83 18.45 13.61
C GLY A 368 11.84 18.51 15.15
N TYR A 369 12.31 17.46 15.80
CA TYR A 369 12.46 17.43 17.26
C TYR A 369 13.66 18.25 17.74
N ARG A 370 13.59 18.58 19.02
CA ARG A 370 14.65 19.17 19.82
C ARG A 370 14.67 18.42 21.15
N TRP A 371 15.86 17.99 21.53
CA TRP A 371 16.10 17.20 22.74
C TRP A 371 16.61 18.13 23.84
N GLU A 372 15.80 18.33 24.88
CA GLU A 372 16.11 19.22 26.02
C GLU A 372 15.68 18.53 27.32
N ASP A 373 16.60 18.44 28.29
CA ASP A 373 16.36 17.86 29.63
C ASP A 373 15.70 16.47 29.62
N GLY A 374 16.16 15.60 28.72
CA GLY A 374 15.62 14.24 28.56
C GLY A 374 14.21 14.19 27.96
N LYS A 375 13.72 15.29 27.38
CA LYS A 375 12.38 15.42 26.81
C LYS A 375 12.42 15.87 25.36
N LEU A 376 11.39 15.46 24.62
CA LEU A 376 11.22 15.80 23.21
C LEU A 376 10.27 16.98 23.02
N TYR A 377 10.73 18.00 22.29
CA TYR A 377 9.94 19.13 21.85
C TYR A 377 10.01 19.27 20.34
N TYR A 378 8.91 19.66 19.69
CA TYR A 378 8.92 20.07 18.30
C TYR A 378 9.29 21.55 18.17
N ASN A 379 10.12 21.85 17.16
CA ASN A 379 10.39 23.22 16.77
C ASN A 379 9.17 23.85 16.07
N PRO A 380 8.94 25.17 16.19
CA PRO A 380 7.87 25.88 15.49
C PRO A 380 7.90 25.64 13.97
N ALA A 381 9.10 25.63 13.39
CA ALA A 381 9.32 25.34 11.98
C ALA A 381 8.85 23.93 11.56
N ALA A 382 8.95 22.94 12.46
CA ALA A 382 8.50 21.57 12.24
C ALA A 382 6.98 21.45 12.37
N LEU A 383 6.39 22.07 13.39
CA LEU A 383 4.94 22.15 13.55
C LEU A 383 4.28 22.83 12.34
N LYS A 384 4.91 23.90 11.84
CA LYS A 384 4.53 24.55 10.60
C LYS A 384 4.64 23.60 9.40
N ALA A 385 5.75 22.86 9.25
CA ALA A 385 5.90 21.87 8.17
C ALA A 385 4.81 20.80 8.18
N LEU A 386 4.36 20.39 9.37
CA LEU A 386 3.25 19.45 9.57
C LEU A 386 1.86 20.08 9.38
N GLY A 387 1.79 21.38 9.06
CA GLY A 387 0.53 22.09 8.83
C GLY A 387 -0.25 22.41 10.10
N MET A 388 0.39 22.36 11.27
CA MET A 388 -0.25 22.69 12.53
C MET A 388 -0.33 24.20 12.73
N LEU A 389 -1.40 24.62 13.39
CA LEU A 389 -1.74 26.02 13.68
C LEU A 389 -2.15 26.14 15.15
N LYS A 390 -2.17 27.37 15.65
CA LYS A 390 -2.76 27.73 16.94
C LYS A 390 -4.12 28.37 16.68
N MET A 391 -5.12 28.03 17.47
CA MET A 391 -6.36 28.79 17.59
C MET A 391 -6.48 29.33 19.01
N GLU A 392 -6.93 30.57 19.13
CA GLU A 392 -7.28 31.18 20.41
C GLU A 392 -8.78 31.45 20.43
N ASP A 393 -9.47 30.85 21.40
CA ASP A 393 -10.92 30.91 21.57
C ASP A 393 -11.23 31.06 23.06
N ASP A 394 -11.92 32.16 23.42
CA ASP A 394 -12.24 32.53 24.80
C ASP A 394 -11.04 32.49 25.77
N GLY A 395 -9.87 32.96 25.32
CA GLY A 395 -8.63 32.98 26.10
C GLY A 395 -7.96 31.60 26.30
N VAL A 396 -8.50 30.55 25.68
CA VAL A 396 -7.91 29.21 25.66
C VAL A 396 -7.22 28.97 24.32
N GLU A 397 -5.97 28.50 24.39
CA GLU A 397 -5.22 28.14 23.20
C GLU A 397 -5.42 26.67 22.83
N TYR A 398 -5.66 26.40 21.55
CA TYR A 398 -5.82 25.07 21.01
C TYR A 398 -4.82 24.80 19.89
N LEU A 399 -4.32 23.57 19.86
CA LEU A 399 -3.58 23.04 18.73
C LEU A 399 -4.56 22.63 17.63
N VAL A 400 -4.36 23.16 16.43
CA VAL A 400 -5.26 23.00 15.30
C VAL A 400 -4.57 22.31 14.12
N LEU A 401 -5.32 21.45 13.43
CA LEU A 401 -4.90 20.68 12.27
C LEU A 401 -5.93 20.79 11.14
N HIS A 402 -5.46 20.72 9.89
CA HIS A 402 -6.33 20.50 8.74
C HIS A 402 -6.84 19.05 8.67
N LYS A 403 -8.14 18.86 8.89
CA LYS A 403 -8.84 17.59 8.65
C LYS A 403 -9.03 17.37 7.15
N LEU A 404 -8.41 16.30 6.64
CA LEU A 404 -8.59 15.83 5.27
C LEU A 404 -9.72 14.82 5.20
N TYR A 405 -10.72 15.08 4.36
CA TYR A 405 -11.77 14.15 4.00
C TYR A 405 -11.39 13.38 2.73
N TRP A 406 -12.19 12.38 2.35
CA TRP A 406 -11.89 11.50 1.21
C TRP A 406 -11.61 12.28 -0.07
N PHE A 407 -12.57 13.01 -0.60
CA PHE A 407 -12.40 13.68 -1.90
C PHE A 407 -12.61 15.19 -1.84
N ARG A 408 -12.95 15.71 -0.66
CA ARG A 408 -13.27 17.13 -0.44
C ARG A 408 -12.31 17.74 0.56
N VAL A 409 -11.98 19.00 0.32
CA VAL A 409 -11.39 19.87 1.33
C VAL A 409 -12.44 20.95 1.61
N PRO A 410 -13.24 20.83 2.69
CA PRO A 410 -14.15 21.90 3.12
C PRO A 410 -13.39 23.20 3.40
N ARG A 411 -14.07 24.35 3.34
CA ARG A 411 -13.43 25.63 3.71
C ARG A 411 -13.10 25.64 5.21
N ASP A 412 -14.02 25.11 6.02
CA ASP A 412 -13.89 24.98 7.47
C ASP A 412 -13.34 23.60 7.83
N ASN A 413 -12.13 23.31 7.33
CA ASN A 413 -11.48 22.02 7.56
C ASN A 413 -10.50 22.04 8.74
N LEU A 414 -10.42 23.13 9.48
CA LEU A 414 -9.60 23.22 10.68
C LEU A 414 -10.35 22.65 11.88
N ILE A 415 -9.66 21.80 12.64
CA ILE A 415 -10.18 21.25 13.89
C ILE A 415 -9.16 21.41 15.02
N GLY A 416 -9.65 21.76 16.21
CA GLY A 416 -8.89 21.68 17.44
C GLY A 416 -8.72 20.22 17.87
N ILE A 417 -7.48 19.82 18.16
CA ILE A 417 -7.13 18.44 18.55
C ILE A 417 -6.51 18.34 19.94
N GLY A 418 -6.15 19.46 20.55
CA GLY A 418 -5.65 19.51 21.92
C GLY A 418 -5.62 20.91 22.50
N VAL A 419 -5.69 21.00 23.83
CA VAL A 419 -5.57 22.25 24.58
C VAL A 419 -4.10 22.51 24.88
N MET A 420 -3.65 23.74 24.68
CA MET A 420 -2.26 24.15 24.90
C MET A 420 -2.10 24.80 26.27
N THR A 421 -1.23 24.22 27.10
CA THR A 421 -0.88 24.75 28.42
C THR A 421 0.63 24.94 28.50
N GLY A 422 1.10 26.17 28.28
CA GLY A 422 2.53 26.46 28.15
C GLY A 422 3.15 25.71 26.97
N PRO A 423 4.23 24.92 27.15
CA PRO A 423 4.83 24.13 26.09
C PRO A 423 4.13 22.78 25.87
N ARG A 424 3.05 22.44 26.59
CA ARG A 424 2.39 21.13 26.52
C ARG A 424 1.07 21.19 25.78
N VAL A 425 0.66 20.05 25.24
CA VAL A 425 -0.64 19.86 24.59
C VAL A 425 -1.35 18.66 25.18
N GLU A 426 -2.56 18.87 25.66
CA GLU A 426 -3.44 17.81 26.15
C GLU A 426 -4.46 17.45 25.08
N PRO A 427 -4.57 16.17 24.66
CA PRO A 427 -5.55 15.76 23.66
C PRO A 427 -6.98 16.13 24.10
N CYS A 428 -7.79 16.63 23.18
CA CYS A 428 -9.21 16.92 23.44
C CYS A 428 -10.11 16.34 22.34
N ASN A 429 -11.42 16.33 22.59
CA ASN A 429 -12.40 15.99 21.56
C ASN A 429 -12.29 16.98 20.40
N GLU A 430 -12.53 16.50 19.17
CA GLU A 430 -12.42 17.34 17.99
C GLU A 430 -13.41 18.52 18.10
N ARG A 431 -12.87 19.74 18.00
CA ARG A 431 -13.67 20.96 18.05
C ARG A 431 -13.57 21.71 16.72
N PRO A 432 -14.66 22.31 16.23
CA PRO A 432 -14.61 23.20 15.08
C PRO A 432 -13.74 24.43 15.41
N CYS A 433 -13.13 25.00 14.39
CA CYS A 433 -12.28 26.18 14.55
C CYS A 433 -13.15 27.45 14.49
N THR A 434 -13.42 28.05 15.65
CA THR A 434 -14.27 29.25 15.84
C THR A 434 -13.44 30.51 16.16
N GLY A 435 -12.26 30.33 16.74
CA GLY A 435 -11.40 31.42 17.20
C GLY A 435 -10.39 31.96 16.18
N ILE A 436 -9.51 32.84 16.64
CA ILE A 436 -8.47 33.48 15.81
C ILE A 436 -7.33 32.49 15.56
N VAL A 437 -7.01 32.27 14.27
CA VAL A 437 -5.98 31.31 13.85
C VAL A 437 -4.65 32.01 13.58
N SER A 438 -3.58 31.49 14.16
CA SER A 438 -2.21 31.97 13.95
C SER A 438 -1.22 30.80 13.84
N PHE A 439 0.03 31.11 13.48
CA PHE A 439 1.09 30.11 13.50
C PHE A 439 1.65 29.92 14.90
N LEU A 440 2.11 28.71 15.18
CA LEU A 440 2.86 28.40 16.37
C LEU A 440 4.23 29.09 16.31
N ASP A 441 4.56 29.82 17.37
CA ASP A 441 5.80 30.58 17.55
C ASP A 441 6.72 29.96 18.62
N ARG A 442 6.14 29.16 19.53
CA ARG A 442 6.83 28.44 20.60
C ARG A 442 7.03 26.96 20.33
N ARG A 443 8.02 26.37 21.01
CA ARG A 443 8.26 24.93 21.01
C ARG A 443 7.19 24.24 21.84
N LEU A 444 6.69 23.11 21.34
CA LEU A 444 5.70 22.31 22.06
C LEU A 444 6.15 20.85 22.19
N GLY A 445 5.89 20.24 23.34
CA GLY A 445 6.25 18.85 23.62
C GLY A 445 6.37 18.54 25.11
N GLY A 446 7.30 17.65 25.44
CA GLY A 446 7.45 17.07 26.77
C GLY A 446 6.46 15.94 27.05
N ALA A 447 6.60 15.33 28.23
CA ALA A 447 5.73 14.24 28.67
C ALA A 447 4.30 14.74 28.91
N SER A 448 3.31 13.97 28.45
CA SER A 448 1.90 14.19 28.77
C SER A 448 1.66 13.98 30.28
N ILE A 449 0.69 14.69 30.86
CA ILE A 449 0.28 14.48 32.26
C ILE A 449 -0.24 13.05 32.46
N GLN A 450 -0.89 12.46 31.45
CA GLN A 450 -1.38 11.08 31.47
C GLN A 450 -0.27 10.04 31.65
N THR A 451 0.91 10.27 31.05
CA THR A 451 2.10 9.41 31.21
C THR A 451 2.70 9.45 32.63
N LYS A 452 2.50 10.54 33.39
CA LYS A 452 2.92 10.57 34.79
C LYS A 452 2.02 9.72 35.70
N CYS A 453 0.72 9.63 35.41
CA CYS A 453 -0.20 8.78 36.18
C CYS A 453 0.04 7.28 35.93
N HIS A 454 0.46 6.86 34.73
CA HIS A 454 0.78 5.45 34.48
C HIS A 454 2.04 4.96 35.19
N HIS A 455 2.95 5.85 35.59
CA HIS A 455 4.09 5.47 36.42
C HIS A 455 3.77 5.41 37.92
N SER A 456 2.63 5.97 38.38
CA SER A 456 2.27 5.98 39.81
C SER A 456 1.06 5.11 40.17
N VAL A 457 0.35 4.51 39.22
CA VAL A 457 -0.82 3.66 39.50
C VAL A 457 -0.73 2.35 38.73
N ALA A 458 0.15 1.46 39.21
CA ALA A 458 0.02 0.03 38.98
C ALA A 458 -0.95 -0.54 40.04
N THR A 459 -2.23 -0.19 39.96
CA THR A 459 -3.26 -0.85 40.78
C THR A 459 -4.62 -0.80 40.09
N LYS A 460 -5.09 -2.00 39.74
CA LYS A 460 -6.45 -2.43 39.38
C LYS A 460 -7.52 -1.33 39.35
N HIS A 461 -8.15 -1.14 38.19
CA HIS A 461 -9.60 -0.91 38.18
C HIS A 461 -10.26 -1.59 36.98
N THR A 462 -10.99 -2.64 37.30
CA THR A 462 -12.06 -3.27 36.53
C THR A 462 -13.13 -2.23 36.20
N VAL A 463 -13.45 -2.07 34.92
CA VAL A 463 -14.61 -1.30 34.47
C VAL A 463 -15.85 -2.13 34.73
N ARG A 464 -16.59 -1.84 35.81
CA ARG A 464 -18.00 -2.21 35.94
C ARG A 464 -18.81 -1.17 35.17
N VAL A 465 -19.47 -1.60 34.11
CA VAL A 465 -20.50 -0.83 33.42
C VAL A 465 -21.72 -0.77 34.33
N LEU A 466 -22.03 0.41 34.86
CA LEU A 466 -23.34 0.71 35.46
C LEU A 466 -24.23 1.25 34.32
N ALA A 467 -25.20 0.43 33.91
CA ALA A 467 -26.30 0.88 33.07
C ALA A 467 -27.22 1.76 33.93
N VAL A 468 -27.29 3.06 33.62
CA VAL A 468 -28.36 3.94 34.10
C VAL A 468 -29.45 3.93 33.03
N SER A 469 -30.51 3.20 33.32
CA SER A 469 -31.79 3.27 32.62
C SER A 469 -32.55 4.44 33.19
N GLU A 470 -32.57 5.57 32.49
CA GLU A 470 -33.42 6.70 32.86
C GLU A 470 -34.80 6.50 32.23
N LYS A 471 -35.80 6.35 33.09
CA LYS A 471 -37.23 6.28 32.78
C LYS A 471 -37.64 7.54 32.04
N LEU A 472 -38.32 7.35 30.91
CA LEU A 472 -39.11 8.38 30.24
C LEU A 472 -40.51 8.33 30.86
N ASP A 473 -40.82 9.25 31.76
CA ASP A 473 -42.16 9.41 32.31
C ASP A 473 -43.03 10.25 31.36
N GLU A 474 -44.22 9.71 31.08
CA GLU A 474 -45.53 10.36 30.89
C GLU A 474 -45.79 11.24 29.65
N ILE A 475 -46.56 10.65 28.72
CA ILE A 475 -47.34 11.32 27.67
C ILE A 475 -48.73 11.63 28.27
N PRO A 476 -49.28 12.86 28.18
CA PRO A 476 -50.68 13.08 28.50
C PRO A 476 -51.58 12.67 27.32
N GLU A 477 -52.61 11.90 27.62
CA GLU A 477 -53.74 11.60 26.73
C GLU A 477 -54.43 12.89 26.24
N ALA A 478 -54.78 12.92 24.95
CA ALA A 478 -55.72 13.89 24.40
C ALA A 478 -57.12 13.26 24.38
N PRO A 479 -58.19 14.03 24.65
CA PRO A 479 -59.54 13.49 24.76
C PRO A 479 -60.16 13.22 23.38
N ASP A 480 -60.89 12.11 23.30
CA ASP A 480 -61.95 11.87 22.34
C ASP A 480 -62.99 13.00 22.41
N GLU A 481 -63.42 13.54 21.27
CA GLU A 481 -64.84 13.82 20.99
C GLU A 481 -65.09 14.29 19.53
N LEU A 482 -66.08 13.62 18.91
CA LEU A 482 -67.02 14.03 17.85
C LEU A 482 -66.52 14.42 16.43
N ALA A 483 -66.70 13.52 15.45
CA ALA A 483 -67.90 13.42 14.58
C ALA A 483 -67.60 12.61 13.30
#